data_AF-W4M6X8-F1
#
_entry.id   AF-W4M6X8-F1
#
_cell.length_a   1.000
_cell.length_b   1.000
_cell.length_c   1.000
_cell.angle_alpha   90.00
_cell.angle_beta   90.00
_cell.angle_gamma   90.00
#
_symmetry.space_group_name_H-M   'P 1'
#
loop_
_entity.id
_entity.type
_entity.pdbx_description
1 polymer ?
#
loop_
_entity_poly.entity_id
_entity_poly.type
_entity_poly.pdbx_seq_one_letter_code
_entity_poly.pdbx_strand_id
1 'polypeptide(L)'
;MIRRDIDVRVLIVGLLLAMCPDVLLAQPHERASHPSKQGTQLMAATPDDVPGSVKKASRAEAQVQTQQSRIYMPPQDRRPGGRLGVVTRGDGCANQSGQPEEQKLTLLALVPDHVGLTTHEQPSLYWYLSIQTICPAELTVTDDHTIKPLLETRLDAPVQPGIQQVRLADYGVSLKPDVPYRWFVTLIVDEESLSKNVVAGGIVERIVLSDQLRGQLLRADKQDIPFLYASAGVWYDAFATLSELIEMTPENLELRQKRARLLEEVGLSHVDSNSN
;
A
#
# COMPACT_ATOMS: atom_id res chain seq x y z
N MET A 1 25.94 31.25 30.97
CA MET A 1 24.82 30.44 31.48
C MET A 1 23.54 31.22 31.21
N ILE A 2 22.95 31.04 30.03
CA ILE A 2 21.81 31.81 29.53
C ILE A 2 20.75 30.80 29.10
N ARG A 3 19.64 30.76 29.84
CA ARG A 3 18.41 30.06 29.46
C ARG A 3 17.77 30.81 28.29
N ARG A 4 17.37 30.09 27.26
CA ARG A 4 16.35 30.55 26.31
C ARG A 4 15.27 29.47 26.24
N ASP A 5 14.17 29.77 26.93
CA ASP A 5 12.84 29.23 26.62
C ASP A 5 12.49 29.57 25.17
N ILE A 6 12.05 28.58 24.41
CA ILE A 6 11.28 28.78 23.18
C ILE A 6 10.04 27.92 23.31
N ASP A 7 8.98 28.62 23.68
CA ASP A 7 7.57 28.22 23.68
C ASP A 7 7.04 28.37 22.25
N VAL A 8 6.67 27.27 21.59
CA VAL A 8 6.08 27.30 20.25
C VAL A 8 4.57 27.13 20.36
N ARG A 9 3.92 28.28 20.22
CA ARG A 9 2.48 28.50 20.16
C ARG A 9 1.81 27.72 19.03
N VAL A 10 0.80 26.94 19.37
CA VAL A 10 -0.24 26.43 18.46
C VAL A 10 -1.20 27.58 18.15
N LEU A 11 -1.29 27.97 16.88
CA LEU A 11 -2.21 29.00 16.39
C LEU A 11 -3.33 28.31 15.59
N ILE A 12 -4.53 28.21 16.19
CA ILE A 12 -5.76 27.83 15.48
C ILE A 12 -6.67 29.05 15.46
N VAL A 13 -6.84 29.63 14.27
CA VAL A 13 -7.88 30.61 13.90
C VAL A 13 -9.05 29.75 13.35
N GLY A 14 -10.25 29.72 13.93
CA GLY A 14 -11.36 30.69 13.77
C GLY A 14 -12.02 30.57 12.37
N LEU A 15 -13.33 30.57 12.12
CA LEU A 15 -14.57 30.69 12.89
C LEU A 15 -15.76 30.65 11.88
N LEU A 16 -16.89 30.03 12.26
CA LEU A 16 -18.33 30.36 11.99
C LEU A 16 -19.09 30.19 10.63
N LEU A 17 -20.30 29.59 10.82
CA LEU A 17 -21.67 29.87 10.31
C LEU A 17 -22.23 29.27 8.99
N ALA A 18 -23.31 28.47 9.14
CA ALA A 18 -24.72 28.72 8.70
C ALA A 18 -25.45 27.36 8.45
N MET A 19 -26.37 26.91 9.32
CA MET A 19 -27.85 27.00 9.24
C MET A 19 -28.57 26.33 8.05
N CYS A 20 -29.45 25.39 8.43
CA CYS A 20 -30.57 24.62 7.81
C CYS A 20 -31.45 25.33 6.74
N PRO A 21 -32.43 24.70 6.01
CA PRO A 21 -33.26 23.54 6.46
C PRO A 21 -33.83 22.53 5.40
N ASP A 22 -34.51 21.51 5.96
CA ASP A 22 -35.67 20.67 5.54
C ASP A 22 -36.16 20.54 4.08
N VAL A 23 -36.68 19.33 3.76
CA VAL A 23 -37.87 18.95 2.95
C VAL A 23 -37.61 17.54 2.35
N LEU A 24 -38.15 16.42 2.87
CA LEU A 24 -39.52 15.86 2.85
C LEU A 24 -39.88 15.03 1.59
N LEU A 25 -40.15 13.73 1.83
CA LEU A 25 -41.03 12.75 1.16
C LEU A 25 -41.02 12.58 -0.38
N ALA A 26 -40.80 11.34 -0.84
CA ALA A 26 -41.89 10.43 -1.24
C ALA A 26 -41.39 9.16 -1.98
N GLN A 27 -41.78 7.99 -1.50
CA GLN A 27 -41.96 6.76 -2.29
C GLN A 27 -43.43 6.67 -2.74
N PRO A 28 -43.74 5.99 -3.86
CA PRO A 28 -44.69 4.86 -3.81
C PRO A 28 -44.23 3.64 -4.64
N HIS A 29 -44.45 2.37 -4.20
CA HIS A 29 -45.59 1.45 -4.53
C HIS A 29 -45.72 1.17 -6.04
N GLU A 30 -45.90 -0.02 -6.62
CA GLU A 30 -46.51 -1.35 -6.32
C GLU A 30 -46.05 -2.32 -7.46
N ARG A 31 -45.73 -3.61 -7.27
CA ARG A 31 -46.58 -4.82 -7.11
C ARG A 31 -47.05 -5.50 -8.43
N ALA A 32 -46.76 -6.81 -8.50
CA ALA A 32 -47.41 -7.90 -9.28
C ALA A 32 -47.18 -7.89 -10.81
N SER A 33 -47.04 -9.00 -11.54
CA SER A 33 -47.64 -10.33 -11.39
C SER A 33 -47.00 -11.34 -12.37
N HIS A 34 -46.92 -12.61 -11.96
CA HIS A 34 -46.79 -13.77 -12.86
C HIS A 34 -48.12 -14.05 -13.59
N PRO A 35 -48.08 -14.81 -14.68
CA PRO A 35 -48.78 -16.09 -14.61
C PRO A 35 -48.02 -17.28 -15.22
N SER A 36 -48.30 -18.41 -14.58
CA SER A 36 -47.99 -19.80 -14.91
C SER A 36 -48.79 -20.33 -16.11
N LYS A 37 -48.24 -21.30 -16.85
CA LYS A 37 -49.03 -22.36 -17.49
C LYS A 37 -48.34 -23.72 -17.39
N GLN A 38 -49.20 -24.69 -17.08
CA GLN A 38 -49.01 -26.10 -16.78
C GLN A 38 -48.80 -26.96 -18.04
N GLY A 39 -48.33 -28.20 -17.85
CA GLY A 39 -48.74 -29.32 -18.72
C GLY A 39 -47.79 -30.52 -18.87
N THR A 40 -48.06 -31.59 -18.11
CA THR A 40 -48.08 -33.00 -18.59
C THR A 40 -46.79 -33.85 -18.63
N GLN A 41 -46.47 -34.47 -17.50
CA GLN A 41 -46.48 -35.91 -17.15
C GLN A 41 -46.11 -37.05 -18.18
N LEU A 42 -45.08 -37.83 -17.78
CA LEU A 42 -44.94 -39.31 -17.66
C LEU A 42 -44.06 -40.18 -18.62
N MET A 43 -43.18 -40.93 -17.93
CA MET A 43 -42.58 -42.27 -18.15
C MET A 43 -41.25 -42.45 -18.91
N ALA A 44 -40.21 -42.68 -18.09
CA ALA A 44 -39.33 -43.85 -18.01
C ALA A 44 -38.34 -44.17 -19.14
N ALA A 45 -37.04 -44.01 -18.84
CA ALA A 45 -36.01 -45.08 -18.92
C ALA A 45 -34.66 -44.54 -18.39
N THR A 46 -34.04 -45.27 -17.46
CA THR A 46 -32.58 -45.31 -17.20
C THR A 46 -32.07 -46.68 -17.67
N PRO A 47 -30.76 -46.99 -17.80
CA PRO A 47 -29.61 -46.29 -17.21
C PRO A 47 -28.35 -46.14 -18.09
N ASP A 48 -27.36 -45.46 -17.50
CA ASP A 48 -25.91 -45.46 -17.78
C ASP A 48 -25.40 -44.78 -19.08
N ASP A 49 -24.66 -43.66 -18.96
CA ASP A 49 -23.18 -43.68 -19.01
C ASP A 49 -22.52 -42.26 -18.92
N VAL A 50 -21.34 -42.21 -18.27
CA VAL A 50 -20.29 -41.15 -18.23
C VAL A 50 -20.49 -39.83 -17.43
N PRO A 51 -19.70 -39.61 -16.36
CA PRO A 51 -19.47 -38.29 -15.76
C PRO A 51 -18.15 -37.66 -16.28
N GLY A 52 -18.20 -36.46 -16.86
CA GLY A 52 -16.97 -35.75 -17.18
C GLY A 52 -17.12 -34.41 -17.87
N SER A 53 -16.61 -33.37 -17.23
CA SER A 53 -16.10 -32.13 -17.85
C SER A 53 -17.08 -30.95 -18.01
N VAL A 54 -17.39 -30.30 -16.88
CA VAL A 54 -17.73 -28.85 -16.87
C VAL A 54 -16.93 -28.16 -15.76
N LYS A 55 -15.60 -28.01 -15.94
CA LYS A 55 -14.73 -27.21 -15.06
C LYS A 55 -13.59 -26.51 -15.80
N LYS A 56 -13.82 -25.99 -17.02
CA LYS A 56 -12.80 -25.20 -17.75
C LYS A 56 -13.22 -23.78 -18.16
N ALA A 57 -14.51 -23.43 -18.15
CA ALA A 57 -14.95 -22.07 -18.52
C ALA A 57 -14.75 -21.03 -17.39
N SER A 58 -14.86 -21.44 -16.12
CA SER A 58 -14.86 -20.51 -14.97
C SER A 58 -13.52 -19.81 -14.68
N ARG A 59 -12.37 -20.38 -15.09
CA ARG A 59 -11.04 -19.78 -14.77
C ARG A 59 -10.66 -18.64 -15.72
N ALA A 60 -11.03 -18.74 -16.99
CA ALA A 60 -10.75 -17.69 -17.97
C ALA A 60 -11.65 -16.46 -17.77
N GLU A 61 -12.92 -16.66 -17.42
CA GLU A 61 -13.86 -15.57 -17.16
C GLU A 61 -13.54 -14.83 -15.84
N ALA A 62 -13.10 -15.55 -14.80
CA ALA A 62 -12.58 -14.94 -13.57
C ALA A 62 -11.25 -14.18 -13.78
N GLN A 63 -10.41 -14.62 -14.72
CA GLN A 63 -9.16 -13.92 -15.07
C GLN A 63 -9.41 -12.65 -15.90
N VAL A 64 -10.44 -12.63 -16.74
CA VAL A 64 -10.81 -11.43 -17.51
C VAL A 64 -11.51 -10.39 -16.64
N GLN A 65 -12.36 -10.80 -15.68
CA GLN A 65 -12.99 -9.89 -14.73
C GLN A 65 -11.99 -9.28 -13.73
N THR A 66 -10.96 -10.03 -13.31
CA THR A 66 -9.88 -9.50 -12.43
C THR A 66 -8.89 -8.59 -13.15
N GLN A 67 -8.77 -8.68 -14.48
CA GLN A 67 -7.98 -7.73 -15.28
C GLN A 67 -8.71 -6.41 -15.54
N GLN A 68 -10.05 -6.41 -15.58
CA GLN A 68 -10.86 -5.22 -15.81
C GLN A 68 -11.04 -4.33 -14.57
N SER A 69 -10.67 -4.79 -13.38
CA SER A 69 -10.72 -4.04 -12.13
C SER A 69 -9.35 -3.59 -11.61
N ARG A 70 -8.27 -3.81 -12.38
CA ARG A 70 -6.90 -3.56 -11.93
C ARG A 70 -6.59 -2.07 -11.96
N ILE A 71 -6.15 -1.54 -10.82
CA ILE A 71 -5.77 -0.13 -10.66
C ILE A 71 -4.33 0.10 -11.12
N TYR A 72 -3.41 -0.78 -10.69
CA TYR A 72 -1.99 -0.68 -10.97
C TYR A 72 -1.60 -1.44 -12.23
N MET A 73 -1.03 -0.73 -13.19
CA MET A 73 -0.46 -1.35 -14.38
C MET A 73 1.07 -1.41 -14.25
N PRO A 74 1.66 -2.57 -13.95
CA PRO A 74 3.11 -2.66 -13.88
C PRO A 74 3.74 -2.33 -15.25
N PRO A 75 4.93 -1.70 -15.28
CA PRO A 75 5.65 -1.44 -16.52
C PRO A 75 5.85 -2.70 -17.35
N GLN A 76 5.90 -2.59 -18.68
CA GLN A 76 6.07 -3.76 -19.55
C GLN A 76 7.42 -4.45 -19.30
N ASP A 77 8.49 -3.66 -19.11
CA ASP A 77 9.84 -4.14 -18.84
C ASP A 77 10.06 -4.38 -17.34
N ARG A 78 9.29 -5.32 -16.76
CA ARG A 78 9.43 -5.68 -15.34
C ARG A 78 10.80 -6.30 -15.09
N ARG A 79 11.69 -5.54 -14.45
CA ARG A 79 12.93 -6.08 -13.87
C ARG A 79 12.59 -6.80 -12.56
N PRO A 80 12.80 -8.13 -12.48
CA PRO A 80 12.47 -8.91 -11.29
C PRO A 80 13.31 -8.52 -10.06
N GLY A 81 12.88 -8.95 -8.88
CA GLY A 81 13.66 -8.82 -7.64
C GLY A 81 13.51 -7.47 -6.96
N GLY A 82 12.38 -6.79 -7.18
CA GLY A 82 12.13 -5.46 -6.61
C GLY A 82 11.77 -5.45 -5.14
N ARG A 83 11.32 -6.59 -4.58
CA ARG A 83 11.03 -6.75 -3.15
C ARG A 83 12.05 -7.66 -2.50
N LEU A 84 12.67 -7.17 -1.45
CA LEU A 84 13.62 -7.89 -0.59
C LEU A 84 13.05 -7.91 0.81
N GLY A 85 12.32 -8.96 1.19
CA GLY A 85 11.74 -9.02 2.53
C GLY A 85 10.97 -10.32 2.74
N VAL A 86 11.45 -11.10 3.70
CA VAL A 86 10.82 -12.31 4.22
C VAL A 86 10.06 -11.94 5.49
N VAL A 87 8.90 -12.57 5.70
CA VAL A 87 8.18 -12.56 6.98
C VAL A 87 9.02 -13.28 8.02
N THR A 88 9.78 -12.57 8.85
CA THR A 88 10.57 -13.18 9.93
C THR A 88 9.97 -12.87 11.29
N ARG A 89 9.65 -13.96 12.02
CA ARG A 89 9.08 -13.99 13.36
C ARG A 89 10.21 -13.69 14.36
N GLY A 90 10.32 -12.44 14.81
CA GLY A 90 11.33 -12.03 15.80
C GLY A 90 10.74 -11.99 17.21
N ASP A 91 11.23 -12.84 18.11
CA ASP A 91 10.80 -12.87 19.52
C ASP A 91 11.49 -11.78 20.38
N GLY A 92 12.53 -11.11 19.85
CA GLY A 92 13.37 -10.17 20.61
C GLY A 92 13.00 -8.68 20.51
N CYS A 93 12.04 -8.32 19.65
CA CYS A 93 11.72 -6.93 19.35
C CYS A 93 10.37 -6.45 19.87
N ALA A 94 9.54 -7.34 20.42
CA ALA A 94 8.25 -6.99 21.02
C ALA A 94 8.43 -6.33 22.40
N ASN A 95 7.56 -5.39 22.75
CA ASN A 95 7.50 -4.88 24.11
C ASN A 95 6.93 -5.95 25.05
N GLN A 96 7.78 -6.55 25.89
CA GLN A 96 7.36 -7.50 26.92
C GLN A 96 6.60 -6.77 28.03
N SER A 97 5.30 -6.53 27.84
CA SER A 97 4.39 -6.09 28.90
C SER A 97 2.96 -6.53 28.56
N GLY A 98 2.64 -7.78 28.89
CA GLY A 98 1.26 -8.28 28.93
C GLY A 98 0.66 -8.75 27.59
N GLN A 99 1.44 -8.87 26.52
CA GLN A 99 0.98 -9.51 25.29
C GLN A 99 1.23 -11.02 25.35
N PRO A 100 0.30 -11.86 24.83
CA PRO A 100 0.54 -13.30 24.74
C PRO A 100 1.82 -13.57 23.95
N GLU A 101 2.61 -14.57 24.34
CA GLU A 101 3.87 -15.03 23.70
C GLU A 101 3.73 -15.44 22.21
N GLU A 102 2.60 -15.15 21.56
CA GLU A 102 2.25 -15.57 20.20
C GLU A 102 2.27 -14.44 19.16
N GLN A 103 2.46 -13.17 19.55
CA GLN A 103 2.45 -12.05 18.61
C GLN A 103 3.77 -11.95 17.83
N LYS A 104 3.77 -12.57 16.65
CA LYS A 104 4.89 -12.58 15.72
C LYS A 104 5.04 -11.22 15.04
N LEU A 105 6.20 -10.59 15.24
CA LEU A 105 6.62 -9.42 14.48
C LEU A 105 6.61 -9.73 12.98
N THR A 106 6.04 -8.83 12.19
CA THR A 106 6.05 -8.86 10.72
C THR A 106 6.51 -7.50 10.24
N LEU A 107 7.58 -7.49 9.45
CA LEU A 107 8.12 -6.31 8.78
C LEU A 107 8.02 -6.52 7.26
N LEU A 108 7.38 -5.60 6.56
CA LEU A 108 7.12 -5.73 5.11
C LEU A 108 7.37 -4.41 4.39
N ALA A 109 8.17 -4.43 3.33
CA ALA A 109 8.30 -3.29 2.43
C ALA A 109 7.06 -3.18 1.53
N LEU A 110 6.46 -1.99 1.45
CA LEU A 110 5.26 -1.73 0.65
C LEU A 110 5.63 -1.37 -0.80
N VAL A 111 6.24 -2.34 -1.47
CA VAL A 111 6.80 -2.22 -2.83
C VAL A 111 6.32 -3.35 -3.72
N PRO A 112 6.28 -3.18 -5.06
CA PRO A 112 5.99 -4.28 -5.98
C PRO A 112 7.07 -5.37 -5.97
N ASP A 113 6.76 -6.52 -6.57
CA ASP A 113 7.71 -7.64 -6.74
C ASP A 113 8.79 -7.38 -7.80
N HIS A 114 8.68 -6.26 -8.51
CA HIS A 114 9.60 -5.75 -9.53
C HIS A 114 10.12 -4.36 -9.13
N VAL A 115 11.11 -3.82 -9.85
CA VAL A 115 11.61 -2.45 -9.59
C VAL A 115 10.46 -1.45 -9.60
N GLY A 116 10.25 -0.74 -8.48
CA GLY A 116 9.21 0.28 -8.39
C GLY A 116 9.71 1.61 -8.96
N LEU A 117 8.83 2.33 -9.65
CA LEU A 117 9.17 3.59 -10.30
C LEU A 117 8.66 4.80 -9.51
N THR A 118 9.41 5.90 -9.56
CA THR A 118 9.03 7.22 -9.06
C THR A 118 9.37 8.29 -10.10
N THR A 119 8.61 9.39 -10.13
CA THR A 119 8.98 10.59 -10.89
C THR A 119 9.63 11.66 -10.00
N HIS A 120 9.56 11.48 -8.68
CA HIS A 120 10.13 12.40 -7.70
C HIS A 120 11.63 12.15 -7.52
N GLU A 121 12.36 13.24 -7.31
CA GLU A 121 13.80 13.18 -6.99
C GLU A 121 14.06 12.61 -5.60
N GLN A 122 13.18 12.89 -4.66
CA GLN A 122 13.32 12.53 -3.25
C GLN A 122 12.02 11.83 -2.79
N PRO A 123 11.76 10.59 -3.23
CA PRO A 123 10.51 9.89 -2.95
C PRO A 123 10.33 9.56 -1.47
N SER A 124 9.10 9.17 -1.13
CA SER A 124 8.77 8.53 0.15
C SER A 124 8.93 7.01 0.04
N LEU A 125 9.47 6.40 1.09
CA LEU A 125 9.61 4.96 1.26
C LEU A 125 8.62 4.51 2.34
N TYR A 126 7.94 3.38 2.10
CA TYR A 126 6.89 2.87 2.97
C TYR A 126 7.12 1.41 3.35
N TRP A 127 6.91 1.10 4.63
CA TRP A 127 6.93 -0.26 5.15
C TRP A 127 5.80 -0.46 6.16
N TYR A 128 5.45 -1.71 6.44
CA TYR A 128 4.46 -2.09 7.44
C TYR A 128 5.13 -2.82 8.59
N LEU A 129 4.66 -2.53 9.80
CA LEU A 129 5.05 -3.18 11.05
C LEU A 129 3.80 -3.71 11.78
N SER A 130 3.76 -5.00 12.11
CA SER A 130 2.55 -5.59 12.73
C SER A 130 2.34 -5.26 14.21
N ILE A 131 3.43 -5.05 14.96
CA ILE A 131 3.41 -4.81 16.41
C ILE A 131 4.39 -3.70 16.76
N GLN A 132 4.16 -3.03 17.90
CA GLN A 132 5.11 -2.04 18.39
C GLN A 132 6.46 -2.70 18.69
N THR A 133 7.55 -2.02 18.32
CA THR A 133 8.90 -2.49 18.63
C THR A 133 9.74 -1.46 19.36
N ILE A 134 10.58 -1.96 20.28
CA ILE A 134 11.62 -1.20 20.97
C ILE A 134 13.00 -1.32 20.30
N CYS A 135 13.12 -2.20 19.29
CA CYS A 135 14.36 -2.35 18.56
C CYS A 135 14.68 -1.08 17.76
N PRO A 136 15.94 -0.62 17.74
CA PRO A 136 16.35 0.42 16.83
C PRO A 136 16.08 -0.02 15.39
N ALA A 137 15.50 0.88 14.60
CA ALA A 137 15.37 0.70 13.16
C ALA A 137 16.46 1.50 12.44
N GLU A 138 17.05 0.91 11.42
CA GLU A 138 18.03 1.57 10.55
C GLU A 138 17.51 1.59 9.12
N LEU A 139 17.59 2.74 8.48
CA LEU A 139 17.29 2.93 7.07
C LEU A 139 18.59 3.07 6.30
N THR A 140 18.77 2.20 5.30
CA THR A 140 19.92 2.22 4.39
C THR A 140 19.43 2.39 2.96
N VAL A 141 20.06 3.27 2.18
CA VAL A 141 19.83 3.46 0.74
C VAL A 141 21.15 3.35 0.00
N THR A 142 21.24 2.42 -0.96
CA THR A 142 22.47 2.14 -1.70
C THR A 142 22.26 2.23 -3.21
N ASP A 143 23.31 2.64 -3.89
CA ASP A 143 23.50 2.50 -5.34
C ASP A 143 24.53 1.39 -5.55
N ASP A 144 24.18 0.36 -6.33
CA ASP A 144 25.06 -0.79 -6.62
C ASP A 144 26.37 -0.35 -7.33
N HIS A 145 26.45 0.89 -7.83
CA HIS A 145 27.66 1.47 -8.43
C HIS A 145 28.61 2.15 -7.44
N THR A 146 28.23 2.26 -6.17
CA THR A 146 29.00 3.00 -5.15
C THR A 146 29.35 2.12 -3.96
N ILE A 147 30.52 2.36 -3.37
CA ILE A 147 30.99 1.61 -2.18
C ILE A 147 30.26 2.08 -0.92
N LYS A 148 29.91 3.37 -0.83
CA LYS A 148 29.25 3.95 0.33
C LYS A 148 27.75 4.11 0.07
N PRO A 149 26.88 3.83 1.06
CA PRO A 149 25.47 4.11 0.93
C PRO A 149 25.22 5.61 0.73
N LEU A 150 24.14 5.93 0.01
CA LEU A 150 23.62 7.29 -0.11
C LEU A 150 23.03 7.77 1.22
N LEU A 151 22.44 6.85 1.98
CA LEU A 151 21.87 7.09 3.30
C LEU A 151 22.11 5.88 4.19
N GLU A 152 22.51 6.13 5.42
CA GLU A 152 22.53 5.17 6.51
C GLU A 152 22.20 5.95 7.77
N THR A 153 21.01 5.71 8.36
CA THR A 153 20.52 6.48 9.50
C THR A 153 19.67 5.62 10.41
N ARG A 154 19.74 5.89 11.71
CA ARG A 154 18.82 5.30 12.70
C ARG A 154 17.52 6.09 12.73
N LEU A 155 16.40 5.39 12.83
CA LEU A 155 15.06 5.95 13.02
C LEU A 155 14.72 5.91 14.51
N ASP A 156 13.94 6.89 14.97
CA ASP A 156 13.56 6.99 16.38
C ASP A 156 12.69 5.81 16.82
N ALA A 157 13.07 5.18 17.94
CA ALA A 157 12.29 4.14 18.60
C ALA A 157 11.51 4.75 19.80
N PRO A 158 10.35 4.20 20.17
CA PRO A 158 9.71 2.99 19.65
C PRO A 158 9.00 3.21 18.30
N VAL A 159 9.14 2.26 17.39
CA VAL A 159 8.42 2.26 16.11
C VAL A 159 7.03 1.67 16.35
N GLN A 160 6.01 2.46 16.03
CA GLN A 160 4.61 2.09 16.23
C GLN A 160 4.17 1.05 15.18
N PRO A 161 3.17 0.21 15.49
CA PRO A 161 2.58 -0.65 14.49
C PRO A 161 1.86 0.17 13.41
N GLY A 162 1.71 -0.42 12.23
CA GLY A 162 1.03 0.18 11.09
C GLY A 162 1.97 0.50 9.94
N ILE A 163 1.51 1.38 9.05
CA ILE A 163 2.26 1.81 7.88
C ILE A 163 3.18 2.95 8.30
N GLN A 164 4.47 2.75 8.09
CA GLN A 164 5.51 3.71 8.39
C GLN A 164 5.97 4.40 7.10
N GLN A 165 6.41 5.65 7.22
CA GLN A 165 6.91 6.47 6.12
C GLN A 165 8.25 7.09 6.49
N VAL A 166 9.17 7.11 5.53
CA VAL A 166 10.32 8.03 5.52
C VAL A 166 10.36 8.76 4.18
N ARG A 167 10.57 10.08 4.23
CA ARG A 167 10.82 10.89 3.03
C ARG A 167 12.32 11.06 2.85
N LEU A 168 12.82 10.72 1.67
CA LEU A 168 14.25 10.95 1.36
C LEU A 168 14.62 12.44 1.38
N ALA A 169 13.63 13.32 1.20
CA ALA A 169 13.78 14.77 1.32
C ALA A 169 14.23 15.21 2.72
N ASP A 170 13.78 14.52 3.78
CA ASP A 170 14.14 14.86 5.17
C ASP A 170 15.64 14.62 5.45
N TYR A 171 16.30 13.82 4.61
CA TYR A 171 17.73 13.48 4.68
C TYR A 171 18.56 14.12 3.56
N GLY A 172 17.96 14.92 2.68
CA GLY A 172 18.64 15.53 1.54
C GLY A 172 19.13 14.53 0.49
N VAL A 173 18.50 13.35 0.40
CA VAL A 173 18.89 12.27 -0.52
C VAL A 173 18.14 12.41 -1.84
N SER A 174 18.89 12.66 -2.92
CA SER A 174 18.36 12.81 -4.28
C SER A 174 18.73 11.62 -5.17
N LEU A 175 17.71 11.02 -5.79
CA LEU A 175 17.87 9.93 -6.74
C LEU A 175 18.16 10.46 -8.15
N LYS A 176 19.15 9.87 -8.82
CA LYS A 176 19.42 10.14 -10.23
C LYS A 176 18.41 9.39 -11.10
N PRO A 177 17.99 9.97 -12.24
CA PRO A 177 17.18 9.24 -13.22
C PRO A 177 17.89 7.98 -13.72
N ASP A 178 17.10 6.95 -14.01
CA ASP A 178 17.53 5.69 -14.63
C ASP A 178 18.62 4.92 -13.86
N VAL A 179 18.70 5.15 -12.53
CA VAL A 179 19.55 4.42 -11.60
C VAL A 179 18.67 3.65 -10.60
N PRO A 180 18.79 2.32 -10.51
CA PRO A 180 18.08 1.55 -9.51
C PRO A 180 18.79 1.65 -8.15
N TYR A 181 18.09 2.19 -7.16
CA TYR A 181 18.55 2.26 -5.78
C TYR A 181 17.88 1.19 -4.94
N ARG A 182 18.66 0.49 -4.11
CA ARG A 182 18.13 -0.43 -3.10
C ARG A 182 17.95 0.32 -1.80
N TRP A 183 16.86 0.05 -1.12
CA TRP A 183 16.64 0.56 0.22
C TRP A 183 16.21 -0.55 1.16
N PHE A 184 16.62 -0.45 2.42
CA PHE A 184 16.35 -1.43 3.46
C PHE A 184 15.98 -0.72 4.76
N VAL A 185 14.97 -1.25 5.43
CA VAL A 185 14.71 -1.01 6.84
C VAL A 185 15.10 -2.26 7.61
N THR A 186 16.01 -2.08 8.55
CA THR A 186 16.58 -3.13 9.39
C THR A 186 16.18 -2.89 10.84
N LEU A 187 15.46 -3.83 11.44
CA LEU A 187 15.26 -3.85 12.89
C LEU A 187 16.45 -4.57 13.52
N ILE A 188 17.20 -3.84 14.34
CA ILE A 188 18.39 -4.32 15.01
C ILE A 188 17.96 -5.08 16.25
N VAL A 189 17.93 -6.41 16.15
CA VAL A 189 17.61 -7.33 17.26
C VAL A 189 18.85 -7.56 18.13
N ASP A 190 20.00 -7.68 17.49
CA ASP A 190 21.27 -8.03 18.11
C ASP A 190 22.40 -7.34 17.33
N GLU A 191 23.05 -6.34 17.94
CA GLU A 191 24.16 -5.59 17.30
C GLU A 191 25.37 -6.50 17.00
N GLU A 192 25.53 -7.62 17.72
CA GLU A 192 26.65 -8.55 17.53
C GLU A 192 26.30 -9.65 16.50
N SER A 193 25.02 -9.82 16.15
CA SER A 193 24.55 -10.89 15.28
C SER A 193 23.58 -10.39 14.21
N LEU A 194 24.13 -9.78 13.15
CA LEU A 194 23.35 -9.25 12.03
C LEU A 194 22.42 -10.28 11.36
N SER A 195 22.74 -11.58 11.43
CA SER A 195 21.88 -12.65 10.91
C SER A 195 20.54 -12.78 11.64
N LYS A 196 20.41 -12.21 12.84
CA LYS A 196 19.16 -12.18 13.61
C LYS A 196 18.32 -10.94 13.29
N ASN A 197 18.89 -9.93 12.64
CA ASN A 197 18.16 -8.71 12.31
C ASN A 197 17.04 -8.98 11.32
N VAL A 198 15.93 -8.27 11.49
CA VAL A 198 14.78 -8.39 10.59
C VAL A 198 14.90 -7.30 9.54
N VAL A 199 14.94 -7.68 8.27
CA VAL A 199 15.18 -6.75 7.16
C VAL A 199 14.03 -6.83 6.16
N ALA A 200 13.55 -5.66 5.74
CA ALA A 200 12.66 -5.51 4.61
C ALA A 200 13.10 -4.34 3.74
N GLY A 201 12.86 -4.42 2.44
CA GLY A 201 13.36 -3.44 1.49
C GLY A 201 12.86 -3.67 0.08
N GLY A 202 13.31 -2.78 -0.80
CA GLY A 202 12.98 -2.87 -2.21
C GLY A 202 13.89 -2.04 -3.09
N ILE A 203 13.54 -2.00 -4.36
CA ILE A 203 14.24 -1.21 -5.37
C ILE A 203 13.36 -0.05 -5.81
N VAL A 204 13.93 1.15 -5.84
CA VAL A 204 13.32 2.37 -6.39
C VAL A 204 14.16 2.88 -7.54
N GLU A 205 13.51 3.28 -8.63
CA GLU A 205 14.15 3.95 -9.74
C GLU A 205 13.39 5.19 -10.13
N ARG A 206 14.12 6.29 -10.28
CA ARG A 206 13.56 7.56 -10.77
C ARG A 206 13.49 7.53 -12.29
N ILE A 207 12.33 7.86 -12.83
CA ILE A 207 12.11 8.06 -14.26
C ILE A 207 11.74 9.52 -14.55
N VAL A 208 11.88 9.93 -15.81
CA VAL A 208 11.37 11.21 -16.27
C VAL A 208 9.85 11.14 -16.44
N LEU A 209 9.12 12.08 -15.84
CA LEU A 209 7.68 12.20 -16.02
C LEU A 209 7.32 12.51 -17.48
N SER A 210 6.57 11.61 -18.12
CA SER A 210 6.13 11.76 -19.51
C SER A 210 5.18 12.94 -19.69
N ASP A 211 5.22 13.59 -20.86
CA ASP A 211 4.35 14.73 -21.17
C ASP A 211 2.87 14.36 -21.14
N GLN A 212 2.54 13.12 -21.52
CA GLN A 212 1.18 12.59 -21.44
C GLN A 212 0.70 12.53 -19.98
N LEU A 213 1.48 11.90 -19.09
CA LEU A 213 1.10 11.76 -17.68
C LEU A 213 1.08 13.14 -17.00
N ARG A 214 2.05 14.01 -17.31
CA ARG A 214 2.05 15.40 -16.86
C ARG A 214 0.77 16.13 -17.24
N GLY A 215 0.33 16.00 -18.49
CA GLY A 215 -0.90 16.60 -18.99
C GLY A 215 -2.15 16.05 -18.33
N GLN A 216 -2.18 14.77 -17.97
CA GLN A 216 -3.28 14.17 -17.20
C GLN A 216 -3.32 14.70 -15.77
N LEU A 217 -2.18 14.70 -15.08
CA LEU A 217 -2.05 15.17 -13.70
C LEU A 217 -2.46 16.64 -13.53
N LEU A 218 -2.12 17.51 -14.50
CA LEU A 218 -2.48 18.93 -14.46
C LEU A 218 -3.99 19.21 -14.53
N ARG A 219 -4.78 18.25 -15.05
CA ARG A 219 -6.24 18.39 -15.23
C ARG A 219 -7.04 17.53 -14.26
N ALA A 220 -6.36 16.67 -13.50
CA ALA A 220 -6.99 15.70 -12.64
C ALA A 220 -7.41 16.33 -11.32
N ASP A 221 -8.53 15.86 -10.78
CA ASP A 221 -8.87 16.12 -9.39
C ASP A 221 -7.89 15.38 -8.47
N LYS A 222 -7.66 15.94 -7.27
CA LYS A 222 -6.70 15.37 -6.30
C LYS A 222 -6.97 13.90 -5.99
N GLN A 223 -8.23 13.48 -6.01
CA GLN A 223 -8.64 12.10 -5.71
C GLN A 223 -8.24 11.11 -6.83
N ASP A 224 -8.01 11.59 -8.05
CA ASP A 224 -7.68 10.75 -9.20
C ASP A 224 -6.16 10.59 -9.41
N ILE A 225 -5.37 11.52 -8.87
CA ILE A 225 -3.90 11.54 -9.00
C ILE A 225 -3.23 10.20 -8.66
N PRO A 226 -3.56 9.51 -7.54
CA PRO A 226 -2.91 8.24 -7.22
C PRO A 226 -3.16 7.16 -8.28
N PHE A 227 -4.35 7.17 -8.89
CA PHE A 227 -4.77 6.18 -9.87
C PHE A 227 -4.17 6.47 -11.26
N LEU A 228 -3.88 7.73 -11.57
CA LEU A 228 -3.10 8.11 -12.76
C LEU A 228 -1.66 7.62 -12.65
N TYR A 229 -1.00 7.82 -11.50
CA TYR A 229 0.33 7.24 -11.27
C TYR A 229 0.30 5.71 -11.31
N ALA A 230 -0.69 5.07 -10.67
CA ALA A 230 -0.79 3.62 -10.63
C ALA A 230 -1.00 3.01 -12.03
N SER A 231 -1.88 3.60 -12.84
CA SER A 231 -2.14 3.16 -14.22
C SER A 231 -0.96 3.44 -15.16
N ALA A 232 -0.06 4.36 -14.79
CA ALA A 232 1.21 4.59 -15.49
C ALA A 232 2.38 3.73 -14.95
N GLY A 233 2.15 2.88 -13.94
CA GLY A 233 3.17 2.03 -13.34
C GLY A 233 4.14 2.75 -12.39
N VAL A 234 3.81 3.98 -11.97
CA VAL A 234 4.64 4.80 -11.09
C VAL A 234 4.26 4.53 -9.63
N TRP A 235 4.71 3.38 -9.13
CA TRP A 235 4.30 2.84 -7.83
C TRP A 235 4.51 3.80 -6.64
N TYR A 236 5.72 4.34 -6.46
CA TYR A 236 6.04 5.12 -5.26
C TYR A 236 5.21 6.40 -5.20
N ASP A 237 4.96 7.03 -6.35
CA ASP A 237 4.15 8.26 -6.42
C ASP A 237 2.66 7.96 -6.20
N ALA A 238 2.17 6.84 -6.75
CA ALA A 238 0.81 6.37 -6.53
C ALA A 238 0.54 6.09 -5.04
N PHE A 239 1.44 5.33 -4.40
CA PHE A 239 1.27 4.97 -3.00
C PHE A 239 1.43 6.17 -2.07
N ALA A 240 2.37 7.08 -2.37
CA ALA A 240 2.58 8.30 -1.59
C ALA A 240 1.35 9.21 -1.65
N THR A 241 0.87 9.54 -2.85
CA THR A 241 -0.29 10.43 -3.01
C THR A 241 -1.57 9.81 -2.46
N LEU A 242 -1.75 8.49 -2.52
CA LEU A 242 -2.87 7.83 -1.87
C LEU A 242 -2.78 7.89 -0.33
N SER A 243 -1.57 7.71 0.22
CA SER A 243 -1.34 7.78 1.67
C SER A 243 -1.59 9.20 2.18
N GLU A 244 -1.14 10.23 1.48
CA GLU A 244 -1.42 11.63 1.80
C GLU A 244 -2.93 11.93 1.82
N LEU A 245 -3.70 11.40 0.86
CA LEU A 245 -5.17 11.57 0.87
C LEU A 245 -5.83 10.89 2.08
N ILE A 246 -5.33 9.71 2.49
CA ILE A 246 -5.81 8.99 3.68
C ILE A 246 -5.48 9.79 4.95
N GLU A 247 -4.27 10.31 5.07
CA GLU A 247 -3.85 11.15 6.20
C GLU A 247 -4.71 12.42 6.32
N MET A 248 -5.06 13.04 5.18
CA MET A 248 -5.95 14.21 5.16
C MET A 248 -7.42 13.86 5.44
N THR A 249 -7.84 12.62 5.20
CA THR A 249 -9.21 12.16 5.43
C THR A 249 -9.27 10.78 6.11
N PRO A 250 -8.84 10.66 7.38
CA PRO A 250 -8.63 9.36 8.04
C PRO A 250 -9.90 8.53 8.23
N GLU A 251 -11.09 9.10 8.13
CA GLU A 251 -12.36 8.37 8.23
C GLU A 251 -12.86 7.83 6.88
N ASN A 252 -12.19 8.19 5.77
CA ASN A 252 -12.60 7.76 4.44
C ASN A 252 -12.24 6.29 4.19
N LEU A 253 -13.20 5.41 4.47
CA LEU A 253 -13.09 3.97 4.25
C LEU A 253 -12.81 3.60 2.79
N GLU A 254 -13.30 4.38 1.83
CA GLU A 254 -13.12 4.10 0.41
C GLU A 254 -11.64 4.22 0.00
N LEU A 255 -10.93 5.24 0.51
CA LEU A 255 -9.50 5.41 0.26
C LEU A 255 -8.67 4.28 0.88
N ARG A 256 -9.02 3.82 2.08
CA ARG A 256 -8.36 2.66 2.70
C ARG A 256 -8.59 1.38 1.91
N GLN A 257 -9.81 1.17 1.40
CA GLN A 257 -10.11 0.03 0.52
C GLN A 257 -9.33 0.11 -0.80
N LYS A 258 -9.20 1.30 -1.38
CA LYS A 258 -8.36 1.54 -2.57
C LYS A 258 -6.89 1.21 -2.29
N ARG A 259 -6.35 1.61 -1.12
CA ARG A 259 -4.99 1.23 -0.70
C ARG A 259 -4.84 -0.27 -0.50
N ALA A 260 -5.83 -0.93 0.10
CA ALA A 260 -5.88 -2.38 0.26
C ALA A 260 -5.77 -3.10 -1.09
N ARG A 261 -6.60 -2.69 -2.06
CA ARG A 261 -6.59 -3.26 -3.41
C ARG A 261 -5.25 -3.04 -4.11
N LEU A 262 -4.68 -1.84 -3.99
CA LEU A 262 -3.40 -1.52 -4.58
C LEU A 262 -2.27 -2.43 -4.05
N LEU A 263 -2.28 -2.71 -2.73
CA LEU A 263 -1.36 -3.65 -2.10
C LEU A 263 -1.63 -5.10 -2.52
N GLU A 264 -2.90 -5.51 -2.61
CA GLU A 264 -3.28 -6.85 -3.09
C GLU A 264 -2.78 -7.12 -4.52
N GLU A 265 -2.90 -6.15 -5.42
CA GLU A 265 -2.47 -6.25 -6.82
C GLU A 265 -0.97 -6.49 -6.99
N VAL A 266 -0.17 -6.10 -5.99
CA VAL A 266 1.27 -6.38 -5.96
C VAL A 266 1.63 -7.56 -5.03
N GLY A 267 0.66 -8.32 -4.54
CA GLY A 267 0.90 -9.48 -3.68
C GLY A 267 1.28 -9.11 -2.24
N LEU A 268 0.70 -8.02 -1.70
CA LEU A 268 0.81 -7.59 -0.29
C LEU A 268 -0.55 -7.65 0.42
N SER A 269 -1.35 -8.69 0.15
CA SER A 269 -2.68 -8.88 0.74
C SER A 269 -2.69 -9.13 2.26
N HIS A 270 -1.53 -9.38 2.87
CA HIS A 270 -1.37 -9.61 4.31
C HIS A 270 -1.14 -8.33 5.13
N VAL A 271 -1.06 -7.16 4.48
CA VAL A 271 -0.92 -5.88 5.17
C VAL A 271 -2.31 -5.46 5.64
N ASP A 272 -2.46 -5.21 6.95
CA ASP A 272 -3.72 -4.71 7.51
C ASP A 272 -4.05 -3.34 6.91
N SER A 273 -4.95 -3.32 5.91
CA SER A 273 -5.28 -2.10 5.17
C SER A 273 -5.97 -1.01 6.01
N ASN A 274 -6.41 -1.37 7.22
CA ASN A 274 -7.01 -0.50 8.22
C ASN A 274 -5.98 0.18 9.15
N SER A 275 -4.70 -0.16 9.06
CA SER A 275 -3.67 0.53 9.83
C SER A 275 -3.55 1.97 9.35
N ASN A 276 -3.70 2.92 10.27
CA ASN A 276 -3.42 4.33 10.02
C ASN A 276 -1.91 4.53 9.96
#